data_AF-A0A0F9TIY4-F1
#
_entry.id   AF-A0A0F9TIY4-F1
#
_cell.length_a   1.000
_cell.length_b   1.000
_cell.length_c   1.000
_cell.angle_alpha   90.00
_cell.angle_beta   90.00
_cell.angle_gamma   90.00
#
_symmetry.space_group_name_H-M   'P 1'
#
loop_
_entity.id
_entity.type
_entity.pdbx_description
1 polymer ?
#
loop_
_entity_poly.entity_id
_entity_poly.type
_entity_poly.pdbx_seq_one_letter_code
_entity_poly.pdbx_strand_id
1 'polypeptide(L)'
;MNIKQFARLAAELNDVAYAELLTAREYDTVAGLLNERESIPNPVARTNTLKQFTWPTFMDKLLPTDIPVMFDFGQLAPDLRAALENNERGLMLSLWRGLATVLDAASVTAVTTAFQETEPDPLWTATVLLPSRAMELGLPLVNEQDVETVHQRVAGY
;
A
#
# COMPACT_ATOMS: atom_id res chain seq x y z
N MET A 1 25.06 17.27 6.35
CA MET A 1 25.40 15.86 6.62
C MET A 1 26.03 15.69 8.01
N ASN A 2 25.66 14.67 8.79
CA ASN A 2 26.27 14.39 10.11
C ASN A 2 27.50 13.46 10.00
N ILE A 3 28.27 13.30 11.08
CA ILE A 3 29.55 12.54 11.06
C ILE A 3 29.37 11.06 10.71
N LYS A 4 28.24 10.44 11.10
CA LYS A 4 27.96 9.04 10.77
C LYS A 4 27.59 8.89 9.29
N GLN A 5 26.79 9.80 8.76
CA GLN A 5 26.45 9.86 7.34
C GLN A 5 27.70 10.10 6.49
N PHE A 6 28.56 11.04 6.92
CA PHE A 6 29.84 11.30 6.26
C PHE A 6 30.69 10.03 6.19
N ALA A 7 30.87 9.33 7.31
CA ALA A 7 31.69 8.11 7.33
C ALA A 7 31.15 7.00 6.43
N ARG A 8 29.81 6.87 6.32
CA ARG A 8 29.18 5.89 5.42
C ARG A 8 29.35 6.26 3.95
N LEU A 9 29.12 7.53 3.61
CA LEU A 9 29.35 8.02 2.24
C LEU A 9 30.83 7.89 1.86
N ALA A 10 31.76 8.23 2.76
CA ALA A 10 33.19 8.06 2.54
C ALA A 10 33.59 6.60 2.29
N ALA A 11 33.02 5.66 3.05
CA ALA A 11 33.26 4.24 2.84
C ALA A 11 32.72 3.76 1.49
N GLU A 12 31.54 4.22 1.08
CA GLU A 12 30.92 3.88 -0.21
C GLU A 12 31.72 4.46 -1.39
N LEU A 13 32.17 5.71 -1.31
CA LEU A 13 32.95 6.37 -2.37
C LEU A 13 34.34 5.75 -2.60
N ASN A 14 34.82 4.89 -1.70
CA ASN A 14 36.05 4.12 -1.91
C ASN A 14 35.84 2.88 -2.79
N ASP A 15 34.61 2.56 -3.17
CA ASP A 15 34.34 1.48 -4.12
C ASP A 15 34.93 1.81 -5.51
N VAL A 16 35.51 0.80 -6.15
CA VAL A 16 36.10 0.91 -7.49
C VAL A 16 35.08 1.39 -8.53
N ALA A 17 33.79 1.12 -8.32
CA ALA A 17 32.71 1.55 -9.18
C ALA A 17 32.61 3.08 -9.34
N TYR A 18 33.10 3.86 -8.36
CA TYR A 18 33.05 5.34 -8.42
C TYR A 18 34.41 5.99 -8.74
N ALA A 19 35.50 5.22 -8.76
CA ALA A 19 36.86 5.77 -8.80
C ALA A 19 37.16 6.63 -10.03
N GLU A 20 36.71 6.19 -11.22
CA GLU A 20 36.90 6.94 -12.46
C GLU A 20 36.08 8.24 -12.47
N LEU A 21 34.81 8.16 -12.03
CA LEU A 21 33.90 9.30 -11.95
C LEU A 21 34.39 10.36 -10.96
N LEU A 22 34.89 9.93 -9.80
CA LEU A 22 35.47 10.82 -8.79
C LEU A 22 36.75 11.50 -9.30
N THR A 23 37.58 10.79 -10.07
CA THR A 23 38.79 11.35 -10.71
C THR A 23 38.42 12.39 -11.78
N ALA A 24 37.37 12.10 -12.56
CA ALA A 24 36.82 13.02 -13.56
C ALA A 24 36.01 14.19 -12.93
N ARG A 25 35.76 14.14 -11.62
CA ARG A 25 34.91 15.08 -10.87
C ARG A 25 33.45 15.11 -11.34
N GLU A 26 32.94 13.99 -11.83
CA GLU A 26 31.55 13.80 -12.22
C GLU A 26 30.66 13.50 -10.99
N TYR A 27 30.68 14.44 -10.04
CA TYR A 27 30.01 14.30 -8.74
C TYR A 27 28.48 14.26 -8.85
N ASP A 28 27.91 14.95 -9.84
CA ASP A 28 26.50 14.89 -10.19
C ASP A 28 26.10 13.48 -10.64
N THR A 29 26.95 12.83 -11.44
CA THR A 29 26.74 11.47 -11.93
C THR A 29 26.83 10.46 -10.80
N VAL A 30 27.83 10.59 -9.90
CA VAL A 30 27.94 9.74 -8.71
C VAL A 30 26.72 9.92 -7.79
N ALA A 31 26.28 11.16 -7.55
CA ALA A 31 25.07 11.42 -6.78
C ALA A 31 23.83 10.81 -7.45
N GLY A 32 23.74 10.87 -8.79
CA GLY A 32 22.71 10.19 -9.58
C GLY A 32 22.68 8.69 -9.33
N LEU A 33 23.82 8.01 -9.46
CA LEU A 33 23.95 6.56 -9.23
C LEU A 33 23.59 6.18 -7.79
N LEU A 34 24.03 6.96 -6.80
CA LEU A 34 23.72 6.69 -5.39
C LEU A 34 22.22 6.83 -5.07
N ASN A 35 21.51 7.72 -5.75
CA ASN A 35 20.07 7.95 -5.56
C ASN A 35 19.19 7.14 -6.51
N GLU A 36 19.78 6.47 -7.50
CA GLU A 36 19.04 5.67 -8.45
C GLU A 36 18.29 4.54 -7.73
N ARG A 37 17.05 4.31 -8.15
CA ARG A 37 16.19 3.27 -7.59
C ARG A 37 15.82 2.29 -8.68
N GLU A 38 16.24 1.05 -8.49
CA GLU A 38 15.80 -0.03 -9.35
C GLU A 38 14.33 -0.37 -9.08
N SER A 39 13.57 -0.62 -10.14
CA SER A 39 12.24 -1.22 -10.03
C SER A 39 12.31 -2.70 -10.37
N ILE A 40 11.84 -3.55 -9.48
CA ILE A 40 11.73 -4.99 -9.72
C ILE A 40 10.26 -5.42 -9.81
N PRO A 41 9.96 -6.56 -10.46
CA PRO A 41 8.64 -7.18 -10.34
C PRO A 41 8.30 -7.40 -8.86
N ASN A 42 7.07 -7.09 -8.48
CA ASN A 42 6.61 -7.33 -7.12
C ASN A 42 6.65 -8.85 -6.84
N PRO A 43 7.43 -9.32 -5.84
CA PRO A 43 7.52 -10.74 -5.53
C PRO A 43 6.22 -11.29 -4.93
N VAL A 44 5.33 -10.40 -4.45
CA VAL A 44 4.01 -10.77 -3.95
C VAL A 44 3.07 -10.94 -5.14
N ALA A 45 2.54 -12.14 -5.31
CA ALA A 45 1.49 -12.39 -6.30
C ALA A 45 0.29 -11.48 -6.06
N ARG A 46 -0.36 -11.03 -7.15
CA ARG A 46 -1.58 -10.24 -7.04
C ARG A 46 -2.64 -11.05 -6.28
N THR A 47 -3.14 -10.49 -5.20
CA THR A 47 -4.21 -11.06 -4.40
C THR A 47 -5.52 -10.33 -4.68
N ASN A 48 -6.63 -11.01 -4.35
CA ASN A 48 -7.93 -10.35 -4.28
C ASN A 48 -8.24 -10.01 -2.83
N THR A 49 -8.92 -8.88 -2.62
CA THR A 49 -9.48 -8.47 -1.34
C THR A 49 -11.00 -8.54 -1.41
N LEU A 50 -11.68 -8.62 -0.26
CA LEU A 50 -13.14 -8.60 -0.23
C LEU A 50 -13.63 -7.26 -0.77
N LYS A 51 -14.51 -7.31 -1.77
CA LYS A 51 -15.07 -6.13 -2.39
C LYS A 51 -15.85 -5.32 -1.37
N GLN A 52 -15.68 -4.01 -1.34
CA GLN A 52 -16.45 -3.15 -0.44
C GLN A 52 -17.95 -3.35 -0.70
N PHE A 53 -18.68 -3.69 0.37
CA PHE A 53 -20.12 -3.92 0.29
C PHE A 53 -20.82 -2.75 0.97
N THR A 54 -21.63 -2.02 0.21
CA THR A 54 -22.24 -0.75 0.63
C THR A 54 -23.74 -0.91 0.85
N TRP A 55 -24.37 0.04 1.55
CA TRP A 55 -25.81 0.05 1.74
C TRP A 55 -26.60 0.02 0.42
N PRO A 56 -26.29 0.83 -0.61
CA PRO A 56 -26.94 0.72 -1.92
C PRO A 56 -26.80 -0.68 -2.54
N THR A 57 -25.58 -1.22 -2.56
CA THR A 57 -25.35 -2.57 -3.12
C THR A 57 -26.10 -3.64 -2.34
N PHE A 58 -26.23 -3.50 -1.02
CA PHE A 58 -27.02 -4.40 -0.20
C PHE A 58 -28.51 -4.33 -0.56
N MET A 59 -29.08 -3.13 -0.67
CA MET A 59 -30.49 -2.93 -1.04
C MET A 59 -30.80 -3.48 -2.43
N ASP A 60 -29.88 -3.33 -3.40
CA ASP A 60 -30.03 -3.88 -4.75
C ASP A 60 -30.07 -5.41 -4.81
N LYS A 61 -29.58 -6.10 -3.77
CA LYS A 61 -29.60 -7.57 -3.69
C LYS A 61 -30.87 -8.11 -3.02
N LEU A 62 -31.69 -7.24 -2.43
CA LEU A 62 -32.95 -7.63 -1.80
C LEU A 62 -34.11 -7.59 -2.81
N LEU A 63 -35.04 -8.51 -2.66
CA LEU A 63 -36.34 -8.41 -3.33
C LEU A 63 -37.12 -7.21 -2.78
N PRO A 64 -37.93 -6.51 -3.61
CA PRO A 64 -38.72 -5.38 -3.14
C PRO A 64 -39.66 -5.70 -1.97
N THR A 65 -40.12 -6.95 -1.88
CA THR A 65 -40.98 -7.46 -0.80
C THR A 65 -40.25 -7.64 0.53
N ASP A 66 -38.94 -7.86 0.49
CA ASP A 66 -38.10 -8.08 1.68
C ASP A 66 -37.64 -6.77 2.32
N ILE A 67 -37.60 -5.69 1.56
CA ILE A 67 -37.24 -4.35 2.04
C ILE A 67 -38.11 -3.90 3.23
N PRO A 68 -39.45 -3.88 3.15
CA PRO A 68 -40.27 -3.48 4.31
C PRO A 68 -40.11 -4.46 5.49
N VAL A 69 -40.03 -5.78 5.23
CA VAL A 69 -39.85 -6.80 6.28
C VAL A 69 -38.57 -6.58 7.08
N MET A 70 -37.49 -6.22 6.40
CA MET A 70 -36.21 -5.89 7.03
C MET A 70 -36.33 -4.69 7.97
N PHE A 71 -37.05 -3.63 7.57
CA PHE A 71 -37.23 -2.44 8.40
C PHE A 71 -38.21 -2.65 9.55
N ASP A 72 -39.16 -3.57 9.41
CA ASP A 72 -40.05 -3.97 10.50
C ASP A 72 -39.32 -4.78 11.58
N PHE A 73 -38.13 -5.31 11.27
CA PHE A 73 -37.29 -6.09 12.19
C PHE A 73 -36.40 -5.21 13.08
N GLY A 74 -36.97 -4.13 13.62
CA GLY A 74 -36.36 -3.29 14.66
C GLY A 74 -35.09 -2.55 14.24
N GLN A 75 -34.10 -2.49 15.14
CA GLN A 75 -32.85 -1.73 14.94
C GLN A 75 -31.81 -2.45 14.08
N LEU A 76 -32.06 -3.69 13.67
CA LEU A 76 -31.07 -4.48 12.92
C LEU A 76 -30.74 -3.89 11.54
N ALA A 77 -31.72 -3.28 10.85
CA ALA A 77 -31.46 -2.64 9.55
C ALA A 77 -30.66 -1.33 9.68
N PRO A 78 -30.99 -0.39 10.59
CA PRO A 78 -30.13 0.75 10.91
C PRO A 78 -28.71 0.36 11.33
N ASP A 79 -28.56 -0.64 12.20
CA ASP A 79 -27.25 -1.10 12.67
C ASP A 79 -26.45 -1.74 11.54
N LEU A 80 -27.10 -2.51 10.65
CA LEU A 80 -26.45 -3.11 9.50
C LEU A 80 -25.97 -2.04 8.52
N ARG A 81 -26.78 -1.00 8.30
CA ARG A 81 -26.38 0.14 7.49
C ARG A 81 -25.14 0.83 8.07
N ALA A 82 -25.13 1.10 9.38
CA ALA A 82 -23.98 1.70 10.04
C ALA A 82 -22.73 0.80 9.92
N ALA A 83 -22.88 -0.51 10.12
CA ALA A 83 -21.79 -1.46 9.93
C ALA A 83 -21.24 -1.43 8.50
N LEU A 84 -22.12 -1.41 7.48
CA LEU A 84 -21.76 -1.31 6.06
C LEU A 84 -21.01 -0.02 5.74
N GLU A 85 -21.48 1.12 6.24
CA GLU A 85 -20.85 2.43 6.06
C GLU A 85 -19.46 2.50 6.72
N ASN A 86 -19.29 1.85 7.89
CA ASN A 86 -18.00 1.77 8.59
C ASN A 86 -17.09 0.61 8.13
N ASN A 87 -17.53 -0.18 7.13
CA ASN A 87 -16.84 -1.38 6.66
C ASN A 87 -16.53 -2.42 7.77
N GLU A 88 -17.39 -2.52 8.79
CA GLU A 88 -17.23 -3.43 9.94
C GLU A 88 -17.68 -4.86 9.62
N ARG A 89 -16.87 -5.60 8.85
CA ARG A 89 -17.25 -6.92 8.30
C ARG A 89 -17.78 -7.93 9.30
N GLY A 90 -17.16 -8.05 10.48
CA GLY A 90 -17.62 -8.98 11.51
C GLY A 90 -19.01 -8.64 12.04
N LEU A 91 -19.28 -7.34 12.21
CA LEU A 91 -20.58 -6.84 12.65
C LEU A 91 -21.62 -7.01 11.54
N MET A 92 -21.29 -6.64 10.30
CA MET A 92 -22.17 -6.82 9.14
C MET A 92 -22.68 -8.26 9.03
N LEU A 93 -21.78 -9.25 9.07
CA LEU A 93 -22.15 -10.67 8.95
C LEU A 93 -23.03 -11.13 10.11
N SER A 94 -22.78 -10.62 11.32
CA SER A 94 -23.55 -10.96 12.50
C SER A 94 -24.99 -10.41 12.43
N LEU A 95 -25.13 -9.14 12.04
CA LEU A 95 -26.43 -8.48 11.85
C LEU A 95 -27.20 -9.07 10.67
N TRP A 96 -26.50 -9.35 9.57
CA TRP A 96 -27.06 -10.01 8.40
C TRP A 96 -27.66 -11.38 8.73
N ARG A 97 -26.98 -12.20 9.53
CA ARG A 97 -27.51 -13.50 9.97
C ARG A 97 -28.83 -13.37 10.74
N GLY A 98 -29.01 -12.29 11.50
CA GLY A 98 -30.27 -12.00 12.17
C GLY A 98 -31.39 -11.69 11.17
N LEU A 99 -31.15 -10.78 10.24
CA LEU A 99 -32.11 -10.41 9.19
C LEU A 99 -32.44 -11.59 8.26
N ALA A 100 -31.45 -12.41 7.91
CA ALA A 100 -31.63 -13.55 7.02
C ALA A 100 -32.66 -14.59 7.52
N THR A 101 -33.05 -14.56 8.80
CA THR A 101 -34.06 -15.47 9.36
C THR A 101 -35.49 -15.13 8.94
N VAL A 102 -35.74 -13.91 8.47
CA VAL A 102 -37.09 -13.40 8.15
C VAL A 102 -37.26 -13.02 6.68
N LEU A 103 -36.20 -13.06 5.89
CA LEU A 103 -36.20 -12.68 4.47
C LEU A 103 -36.33 -13.90 3.55
N ASP A 104 -36.74 -13.65 2.30
CA ASP A 104 -36.79 -14.69 1.29
C ASP A 104 -35.41 -15.31 1.00
N ALA A 105 -35.39 -16.62 0.74
CA ALA A 105 -34.17 -17.38 0.47
C ALA A 105 -33.38 -16.84 -0.74
N ALA A 106 -34.04 -16.25 -1.73
CA ALA A 106 -33.39 -15.63 -2.88
C ALA A 106 -32.59 -14.39 -2.47
N SER A 107 -33.17 -13.48 -1.68
CA SER A 107 -32.48 -12.34 -1.09
C SER A 107 -31.33 -12.78 -0.19
N VAL A 108 -31.58 -13.81 0.64
CA VAL A 108 -30.56 -14.36 1.52
C VAL A 108 -29.35 -14.86 0.74
N THR A 109 -29.60 -15.61 -0.34
CA THR A 109 -28.56 -16.13 -1.21
C THR A 109 -27.81 -14.99 -1.90
N ALA A 110 -28.53 -14.04 -2.50
CA ALA A 110 -27.94 -12.93 -3.26
C ALA A 110 -27.01 -12.06 -2.41
N VAL A 111 -27.43 -11.69 -1.21
CA VAL A 111 -26.63 -10.89 -0.28
C VAL A 111 -25.45 -11.70 0.28
N THR A 112 -25.65 -12.96 0.64
CA THR A 112 -24.57 -13.81 1.16
C THR A 112 -23.49 -14.04 0.12
N THR A 113 -23.85 -14.26 -1.14
CA THR A 113 -22.90 -14.31 -2.25
C THR A 113 -22.18 -12.98 -2.43
N ALA A 114 -22.88 -11.86 -2.35
CA ALA A 114 -22.28 -10.54 -2.50
C ALA A 114 -21.26 -10.22 -1.40
N PHE A 115 -21.48 -10.69 -0.16
CA PHE A 115 -20.50 -10.56 0.94
C PHE A 115 -19.19 -11.31 0.69
N GLN A 116 -19.19 -12.32 -0.19
CA GLN A 116 -18.04 -13.13 -0.55
C GLN A 116 -17.37 -12.68 -1.85
N GLU A 117 -17.96 -11.71 -2.56
CA GLU A 117 -17.34 -11.16 -3.76
C GLU A 117 -15.98 -10.55 -3.42
N THR A 118 -14.99 -10.86 -4.25
CA THR A 118 -13.65 -10.32 -4.14
C THR A 118 -13.33 -9.49 -5.36
N GLU A 119 -12.51 -8.47 -5.17
CA GLU A 119 -11.95 -7.63 -6.22
C GLU A 119 -10.43 -7.64 -6.13
N PRO A 120 -9.71 -7.37 -7.22
CA PRO A 120 -8.27 -7.29 -7.15
C PRO A 120 -7.83 -6.19 -6.17
N ASP A 121 -6.79 -6.46 -5.37
CA ASP A 121 -6.30 -5.50 -4.39
C ASP A 121 -5.92 -4.15 -5.08
N PRO A 122 -6.59 -3.03 -4.73
CA PRO A 122 -6.33 -1.73 -5.35
C PRO A 122 -4.97 -1.14 -4.95
N LEU A 123 -4.36 -1.63 -3.87
CA LEU A 123 -3.04 -1.17 -3.41
C LEU A 123 -1.90 -1.98 -4.01
N TRP A 124 -2.21 -3.11 -4.66
CA TRP A 124 -1.18 -3.94 -5.28
C TRP A 124 -0.64 -3.29 -6.55
N THR A 125 0.69 -3.17 -6.64
CA THR A 125 1.40 -2.71 -7.83
C THR A 125 2.23 -3.84 -8.44
N ALA A 126 2.34 -3.84 -9.78
CA ALA A 126 3.10 -4.86 -10.51
C ALA A 126 4.61 -4.78 -10.26
N THR A 127 5.10 -3.58 -9.95
CA THR A 127 6.51 -3.31 -9.66
C THR A 127 6.65 -2.61 -8.33
N VAL A 128 7.76 -2.87 -7.65
CA VAL A 128 8.17 -2.18 -6.43
C VAL A 128 9.54 -1.54 -6.65
N LEU A 129 9.71 -0.32 -6.13
CA LEU A 129 10.99 0.38 -6.15
C LEU A 129 11.82 -0.07 -4.96
N LEU A 130 13.00 -0.61 -5.22
CA LEU A 130 13.99 -0.89 -4.19
C LEU A 130 14.48 0.42 -3.55
N PRO A 131 15.04 0.36 -2.33
CA PRO A 131 15.81 1.46 -1.78
C PRO A 131 16.96 1.81 -2.72
N SER A 132 17.24 3.10 -2.92
CA SER A 132 18.48 3.53 -3.57
C SER A 132 19.68 3.18 -2.72
N ARG A 133 20.88 3.12 -3.29
CA ARG A 133 22.11 2.88 -2.52
C ARG A 133 22.31 3.86 -1.36
N ALA A 134 22.00 5.15 -1.57
CA ALA A 134 22.01 6.17 -0.51
C ALA A 134 21.07 5.81 0.66
N MET A 135 19.83 5.41 0.36
CA MET A 135 18.86 4.96 1.36
C MET A 135 19.31 3.70 2.10
N GLU A 136 19.93 2.73 1.42
CA GLU A 136 20.49 1.52 2.06
C GLU A 136 21.57 1.89 3.09
N LEU A 137 22.38 2.90 2.78
CA LEU A 137 23.39 3.45 3.69
C LEU A 137 22.77 4.34 4.80
N GLY A 138 21.45 4.51 4.81
CA GLY A 138 20.74 5.40 5.73
C GLY A 138 21.10 6.88 5.52
N LEU A 139 21.47 7.24 4.29
CA LEU A 139 21.68 8.61 3.86
C LEU A 139 20.34 9.18 3.36
N PRO A 140 20.11 10.49 3.54
CA PRO A 140 19.09 11.19 2.75
C PRO A 140 19.53 11.22 1.27
N LEU A 141 18.74 11.88 0.42
CA LEU A 141 19.13 12.16 -0.96
C LEU A 141 20.54 12.80 -0.97
N VAL A 142 21.47 12.16 -1.67
CA VAL A 142 22.87 12.64 -1.80
C VAL A 142 22.92 13.61 -2.96
N ASN A 143 23.42 14.83 -2.78
CA ASN A 143 23.65 15.74 -3.89
C ASN A 143 25.14 15.78 -4.28
N GLU A 144 25.43 16.43 -5.40
CA GLU A 144 26.80 16.65 -5.90
C GLU A 144 27.73 17.25 -4.82
N GLN A 145 27.26 18.24 -4.05
CA GLN A 145 28.08 18.89 -3.01
C GLN A 145 28.43 17.94 -1.86
N ASP A 146 27.53 17.03 -1.50
CA ASP A 146 27.80 16.01 -0.49
C ASP A 146 28.89 15.04 -0.96
N VAL A 147 28.86 14.62 -2.23
CA VAL A 147 29.89 13.78 -2.84
C VAL A 147 31.24 14.50 -2.91
N GLU A 148 31.25 15.74 -3.43
CA GLU A 148 32.45 16.55 -3.55
C GLU A 148 33.11 16.78 -2.19
N THR A 149 32.32 17.20 -1.19
CA THR A 149 32.82 17.50 0.16
C THR A 149 33.47 16.29 0.81
N VAL A 150 32.89 15.10 0.62
CA VAL A 150 33.44 13.85 1.16
C VAL A 150 34.70 13.46 0.41
N HIS A 151 34.66 13.48 -0.93
CA HIS A 151 35.79 13.11 -1.76
C HIS A 151 37.03 13.95 -1.45
N GLN A 152 36.89 15.28 -1.38
CA GLN A 152 38.00 16.20 -1.05
C GLN A 152 38.59 15.91 0.34
N ARG A 153 37.74 15.76 1.36
CA ARG A 153 38.18 15.48 2.74
C ARG A 153 38.90 14.14 2.88
N VAL A 154 38.45 13.11 2.15
CA VAL A 154 39.07 11.77 2.20
C VAL A 154 40.39 11.76 1.42
N ALA A 155 40.45 12.46 0.29
CA ALA A 155 41.66 12.60 -0.52
C ALA A 155 42.71 13.55 0.09
N GLY A 156 42.39 14.25 1.19
CA GLY A 156 43.32 15.11 1.92
C GLY A 156 43.51 16.50 1.30
N TYR A 157 42.54 16.97 0.51
CA TYR A 157 42.49 18.33 -0.04
C TYR A 157 41.82 19.32 0.91
#